data_AF-A0A285Z4Z8-F1
#
_entry.id   AF-A0A285Z4Z8-F1
#
_cell.length_a   1.000
_cell.length_b   1.000
_cell.length_c   1.000
_cell.angle_alpha   90.00
_cell.angle_beta   90.00
_cell.angle_gamma   90.00
#
_symmetry.space_group_name_H-M   'P 1'
#
loop_
_entity.id
_entity.type
_entity.pdbx_description
1 polymer ?
#
loop_
_entity_poly.entity_id
_entity_poly.type
_entity_poly.pdbx_seq_one_letter_code
_entity_poly.pdbx_strand_id
1 'polypeptide(L)'
;MAKISASDVGGSSVLRFLDLIAFSEGTSTIKGSDDGYNVLYGGALFSGYTDHPRRKLTFPINGKQVTSTAAGRYQLLERYWDAYRVSLRLAGGFTPENQDRIALQQIRERRALDDIKAGRIQQAIAKCSNIWASFPGNTYGQNPHRLDKLINHWVELGAKLA
;
A
#
# COMPACT_ATOMS: atom_id res chain seq x y z
N MET A 1 -0.25 -9.68 7.65
CA MET A 1 0.55 -8.67 8.36
C MET A 1 1.82 -8.37 7.58
N ALA A 2 2.28 -7.12 7.67
CA ALA A 2 3.57 -6.68 7.15
C ALA A 2 4.74 -7.62 7.54
N LYS A 3 5.68 -7.82 6.62
CA LYS A 3 6.87 -8.69 6.76
C LYS A 3 8.11 -7.96 7.27
N ILE A 4 8.11 -6.63 7.31
CA ILE A 4 9.15 -5.84 7.98
C ILE A 4 8.96 -5.84 9.50
N SER A 5 10.06 -5.77 10.28
CA SER A 5 9.98 -5.82 11.73
C SER A 5 9.45 -4.52 12.34
N ALA A 6 8.81 -4.61 13.52
CA ALA A 6 8.32 -3.44 14.26
C ALA A 6 9.44 -2.46 14.65
N SER A 7 10.64 -2.98 14.93
CA SER A 7 11.84 -2.18 15.23
C SER A 7 12.29 -1.36 14.02
N ASP A 8 12.23 -1.93 12.82
CA ASP A 8 12.69 -1.24 11.59
C ASP A 8 11.75 -0.11 11.15
N VAL A 9 10.47 -0.23 11.48
CA VAL A 9 9.45 0.78 11.16
C VAL A 9 9.20 1.79 12.28
N GLY A 10 9.78 1.57 13.46
CA GLY A 10 9.65 2.46 14.62
C GLY A 10 8.33 2.31 15.38
N GLY A 11 7.75 1.11 15.41
CA GLY A 11 6.63 0.75 16.29
C GLY A 11 5.49 0.01 15.59
N SER A 12 4.65 -0.66 16.39
CA SER A 12 3.53 -1.48 15.91
C SER A 12 2.43 -0.67 15.19
N SER A 13 2.29 0.63 15.46
CA SER A 13 1.37 1.50 14.72
C SER A 13 1.70 1.59 13.23
N VAL A 14 2.99 1.57 12.88
CA VAL A 14 3.40 1.67 11.47
C VAL A 14 3.10 0.37 10.73
N LEU A 15 3.30 -0.78 11.37
CA LEU A 15 2.87 -2.07 10.81
C LEU A 15 1.37 -2.13 10.56
N ARG A 16 0.56 -1.64 11.51
CA ARG A 16 -0.89 -1.55 11.32
C ARG A 16 -1.28 -0.60 10.19
N PHE A 17 -0.51 0.45 9.95
CA PHE A 17 -0.80 1.38 8.86
C PHE A 17 -0.48 0.74 7.50
N LEU A 18 0.57 -0.07 7.43
CA LEU A 18 0.82 -0.91 6.26
C LEU A 18 -0.33 -1.91 6.03
N ASP A 19 -0.85 -2.54 7.08
CA ASP A 19 -2.02 -3.43 6.97
C ASP A 19 -3.28 -2.67 6.52
N LEU A 20 -3.49 -1.44 7.00
CA LEU A 20 -4.57 -0.57 6.55
C LEU A 20 -4.46 -0.22 5.05
N ILE A 21 -3.25 0.06 4.54
CA ILE A 21 -3.04 0.29 3.11
C ILE A 21 -3.39 -0.97 2.31
N ALA A 22 -2.95 -2.15 2.76
CA ALA A 22 -3.23 -3.41 2.07
C ALA A 22 -4.74 -3.71 1.99
N PHE A 23 -5.47 -3.45 3.08
CA PHE A 23 -6.92 -3.52 3.10
C PHE A 23 -7.55 -2.49 2.15
N SER A 24 -7.07 -1.26 2.18
CA SER A 24 -7.60 -0.15 1.38
C SER A 24 -7.42 -0.38 -0.13
N GLU A 25 -6.25 -0.88 -0.55
CA GLU A 25 -5.98 -1.26 -1.93
C GLU A 25 -6.69 -2.58 -2.33
N GLY A 26 -7.39 -3.22 -1.39
CA GLY A 26 -8.15 -4.46 -1.64
C GLY A 26 -7.27 -5.68 -1.90
N THR A 27 -5.99 -5.64 -1.52
CA THR A 27 -5.04 -6.72 -1.81
C THR A 27 -5.07 -7.80 -0.73
N SER A 28 -5.17 -7.41 0.55
CA SER A 28 -5.14 -8.36 1.68
C SER A 28 -6.40 -9.25 1.78
N THR A 29 -7.47 -8.90 1.07
CA THR A 29 -8.74 -9.64 1.08
C THR A 29 -8.87 -10.66 -0.05
N ILE A 30 -7.90 -10.71 -0.97
CA ILE A 30 -7.89 -11.66 -2.09
C ILE A 30 -7.54 -13.07 -1.56
N LYS A 31 -8.51 -13.98 -1.66
CA LYS A 31 -8.33 -15.40 -1.27
C LYS A 31 -7.24 -16.06 -2.10
N GLY A 32 -6.37 -16.81 -1.44
CA GLY A 32 -5.25 -17.51 -2.08
C GLY A 32 -4.05 -16.62 -2.43
N SER A 33 -4.11 -15.31 -2.14
CA SER A 33 -2.94 -14.44 -2.20
C SER A 33 -1.99 -14.73 -1.02
N ASP A 34 -0.72 -14.35 -1.18
CA ASP A 34 0.24 -14.25 -0.09
C ASP A 34 0.00 -12.94 0.67
N ASP A 35 -1.12 -12.85 1.40
CA ASP A 35 -1.52 -11.66 2.17
C ASP A 35 -1.51 -10.35 1.36
N GLY A 36 -1.88 -10.45 0.07
CA GLY A 36 -1.88 -9.34 -0.88
C GLY A 36 -0.56 -9.07 -1.60
N TYR A 37 0.57 -9.64 -1.17
CA TYR A 37 1.90 -9.35 -1.74
C TYR A 37 2.07 -9.78 -3.19
N ASN A 38 1.27 -10.74 -3.67
CA ASN A 38 1.30 -11.22 -5.05
C ASN A 38 0.09 -10.78 -5.88
N VAL A 39 -0.62 -9.71 -5.49
CA VAL A 39 -1.82 -9.24 -6.21
C VAL A 39 -1.44 -8.25 -7.31
N LEU A 40 -1.92 -8.48 -8.52
CA LEU A 40 -1.88 -7.56 -9.65
C LEU A 40 -3.08 -6.62 -9.61
N TYR A 41 -2.97 -5.48 -10.27
CA TYR A 41 -4.11 -4.64 -10.60
C TYR A 41 -5.25 -5.47 -11.21
N GLY A 42 -6.45 -5.31 -10.65
CA GLY A 42 -7.63 -6.11 -11.02
C GLY A 42 -7.76 -7.46 -10.31
N GLY A 43 -6.88 -7.80 -9.36
CA GLY A 43 -7.08 -8.91 -8.42
C GLY A 43 -6.49 -10.26 -8.84
N ALA A 44 -5.93 -10.38 -10.05
CA ALA A 44 -5.19 -11.57 -10.45
C ALA A 44 -3.91 -11.74 -9.62
N LEU A 45 -3.38 -12.95 -9.52
CA LEU A 45 -2.14 -13.23 -8.79
C LEU A 45 -0.95 -13.37 -9.74
N PHE A 46 0.22 -12.93 -9.31
CA PHE A 46 1.50 -13.27 -9.94
C PHE A 46 2.27 -14.33 -9.14
N SER A 47 3.24 -14.98 -9.78
CA SER A 47 4.07 -16.01 -9.16
C SER A 47 5.53 -15.56 -9.09
N GLY A 48 6.16 -15.83 -7.95
CA GLY A 48 7.55 -15.45 -7.69
C GLY A 48 7.73 -13.96 -7.46
N TYR A 49 8.85 -13.61 -6.81
CA TYR A 49 9.18 -12.25 -6.40
C TYR A 49 10.51 -11.77 -6.97
N THR A 50 11.02 -12.41 -8.01
CA THR A 50 12.31 -12.07 -8.62
C THR A 50 12.36 -10.60 -9.05
N ASP A 51 11.24 -10.04 -9.51
CA ASP A 51 11.12 -8.64 -9.87
C ASP A 51 9.65 -8.19 -9.86
N HIS A 52 9.40 -6.89 -9.99
CA HIS A 52 8.05 -6.38 -10.20
C HIS A 52 7.47 -6.94 -11.51
N PRO A 53 6.20 -7.38 -11.55
CA PRO A 53 5.66 -8.12 -12.70
C PRO A 53 5.50 -7.29 -13.97
N ARG A 54 5.48 -5.94 -13.88
CA ARG A 54 5.40 -4.98 -15.01
C ARG A 54 4.28 -5.31 -16.02
N ARG A 55 3.16 -5.85 -15.51
CA ARG A 55 2.00 -6.18 -16.33
C ARG A 55 1.12 -4.94 -16.49
N LYS A 56 1.02 -4.41 -17.70
CA LYS A 56 0.05 -3.38 -18.06
C LYS A 56 -1.33 -4.01 -18.20
N LEU A 57 -2.21 -3.77 -17.25
CA LEU A 57 -3.57 -4.31 -17.22
C LEU A 57 -4.57 -3.15 -17.31
N THR A 58 -5.63 -3.34 -18.08
CA THR A 58 -6.66 -2.33 -18.32
C THR A 58 -8.00 -2.80 -17.77
N PHE A 59 -8.61 -1.99 -16.91
CA PHE A 59 -9.93 -2.27 -16.34
C PHE A 59 -10.82 -1.03 -16.42
N PRO A 60 -12.15 -1.21 -16.56
CA PRO A 60 -13.09 -0.10 -16.52
C PRO A 60 -13.26 0.41 -15.08
N ILE A 61 -12.99 1.69 -14.86
CA ILE A 61 -13.31 2.42 -13.62
C ILE A 61 -14.24 3.58 -13.99
N ASN A 62 -15.43 3.63 -13.39
CA ASN A 62 -16.42 4.69 -13.63
C ASN A 62 -16.68 4.93 -15.14
N GLY A 63 -16.78 3.85 -15.91
CA GLY A 63 -17.02 3.90 -17.36
C GLY A 63 -15.80 4.29 -18.22
N LYS A 64 -14.62 4.51 -17.62
CA LYS A 64 -13.38 4.84 -18.33
C LYS A 64 -12.38 3.69 -18.25
N GLN A 65 -11.68 3.42 -19.35
CA GLN A 65 -10.61 2.43 -19.36
C GLN A 65 -9.36 2.98 -18.68
N VAL A 66 -8.96 2.37 -17.58
CA VAL A 66 -7.77 2.75 -16.81
C VAL A 66 -6.73 1.65 -16.94
N THR A 67 -5.56 2.00 -17.49
CA THR A 67 -4.41 1.10 -17.59
C THR A 67 -3.45 1.38 -16.45
N SER A 68 -3.06 0.33 -15.73
CA SER A 68 -2.12 0.42 -14.62
C SER A 68 -1.15 -0.75 -14.63
N THR A 69 0.03 -0.54 -14.04
CA THR A 69 1.02 -1.58 -13.75
C THR A 69 1.08 -1.93 -12.27
N ALA A 70 0.12 -1.43 -11.48
CA ALA A 70 0.07 -1.66 -10.05
C ALA A 70 0.16 -3.15 -9.71
N ALA A 71 1.06 -3.46 -8.77
CA ALA A 71 1.21 -4.80 -8.24
C ALA A 71 1.67 -4.80 -6.78
N GLY A 72 1.49 -5.96 -6.15
CA GLY A 72 1.87 -6.19 -4.78
C GLY A 72 0.86 -5.63 -3.78
N ARG A 73 1.19 -5.82 -2.51
CA ARG A 73 0.33 -5.52 -1.36
C ARG A 73 -0.09 -4.05 -1.32
N TYR A 74 0.78 -3.18 -1.82
CA TYR A 74 0.62 -1.73 -1.82
C TYR A 74 0.37 -1.16 -3.23
N GLN A 75 0.08 -2.01 -4.21
CA GLN A 75 -0.26 -1.63 -5.60
C GLN A 75 0.77 -0.65 -6.22
N LEU A 76 2.07 -0.93 -6.00
CA LEU A 76 3.18 -0.12 -6.50
C LEU A 76 3.22 -0.17 -8.04
N LEU A 77 3.43 0.98 -8.69
CA LEU A 77 3.60 1.04 -10.15
C LEU A 77 5.04 0.69 -10.57
N GLU A 78 5.19 0.13 -11.77
CA GLU A 78 6.51 -0.30 -12.30
C GLU A 78 7.58 0.81 -12.23
N ARG A 79 7.22 2.04 -12.60
CA ARG A 79 8.15 3.17 -12.63
C ARG A 79 8.71 3.52 -11.26
N TYR A 80 7.90 3.32 -10.21
CA TYR A 80 8.30 3.62 -8.84
C TYR A 80 9.10 2.46 -8.26
N TRP A 81 8.76 1.22 -8.60
CA TRP A 81 9.62 0.09 -8.30
C TRP A 81 11.04 0.30 -8.83
N ASP A 82 11.17 0.65 -10.11
CA ASP A 82 12.49 0.86 -10.74
C ASP A 82 13.28 1.97 -10.04
N ALA A 83 12.62 3.07 -9.67
CA ALA A 83 13.24 4.17 -8.94
C ALA A 83 13.65 3.77 -7.50
N TYR A 84 12.74 3.19 -6.72
CA TYR A 84 12.98 2.86 -5.32
C TYR A 84 13.94 1.68 -5.14
N ARG A 85 13.93 0.71 -6.04
CA ARG A 85 14.89 -0.39 -6.02
C ARG A 85 16.32 0.14 -6.05
N VAL A 86 16.58 1.15 -6.88
CA VAL A 86 17.90 1.81 -6.97
C VAL A 86 18.15 2.69 -5.74
N SER A 87 17.22 3.59 -5.41
CA SER A 87 17.45 4.59 -4.35
C SER A 87 17.60 3.96 -2.96
N LEU A 88 16.90 2.86 -2.69
CA LEU A 88 16.97 2.11 -1.44
C LEU A 88 17.96 0.94 -1.49
N ARG A 89 18.66 0.75 -2.61
CA ARG A 89 19.63 -0.34 -2.83
C ARG A 89 19.03 -1.72 -2.53
N LEU A 90 17.80 -1.95 -2.99
CA LEU A 90 17.09 -3.19 -2.72
C LEU A 90 17.67 -4.34 -3.55
N ALA A 91 17.99 -5.43 -2.86
CA ALA A 91 18.42 -6.69 -3.44
C ALA A 91 17.35 -7.77 -3.22
N GLY A 92 17.42 -8.85 -4.00
CA GLY A 92 16.52 -10.01 -3.83
C GLY A 92 15.15 -9.92 -4.50
N GLY A 93 14.85 -8.82 -5.22
CA GLY A 93 13.64 -8.70 -6.04
C GLY A 93 12.47 -8.01 -5.34
N PHE A 94 11.26 -8.13 -5.90
CA PHE A 94 10.03 -7.50 -5.42
C PHE A 94 9.39 -8.27 -4.24
N THR A 95 10.21 -8.75 -3.31
CA THR A 95 9.80 -9.55 -2.15
C THR A 95 8.82 -8.80 -1.24
N PRO A 96 8.03 -9.52 -0.42
CA PRO A 96 7.17 -8.89 0.57
C PRO A 96 7.87 -7.84 1.44
N GLU A 97 9.08 -8.13 1.92
CA GLU A 97 9.86 -7.18 2.72
C GLU A 97 10.28 -5.94 1.92
N ASN A 98 10.69 -6.10 0.66
CA ASN A 98 11.04 -4.96 -0.19
C ASN A 98 9.81 -4.11 -0.55
N GLN A 99 8.63 -4.72 -0.69
CA GLN A 99 7.37 -3.99 -0.83
C GLN A 99 7.09 -3.13 0.42
N ASP A 100 7.27 -3.69 1.62
CA ASP A 100 7.09 -2.94 2.88
C ASP A 100 8.08 -1.78 3.00
N ARG A 101 9.37 -2.02 2.67
CA ARG A 101 10.42 -0.99 2.70
C ARG A 101 10.07 0.19 1.80
N ILE A 102 9.52 -0.07 0.62
CA ILE A 102 9.08 0.99 -0.31
C ILE A 102 7.85 1.71 0.21
N ALA A 103 6.83 0.99 0.71
CA ALA A 103 5.64 1.61 1.30
C ALA A 103 6.02 2.52 2.49
N LEU A 104 6.92 2.05 3.36
CA LEU A 104 7.47 2.83 4.46
C LEU A 104 8.22 4.08 3.98
N GLN A 105 9.02 3.96 2.92
CA GLN A 105 9.72 5.09 2.34
C GLN A 105 8.74 6.14 1.79
N GLN A 106 7.70 5.72 1.08
CA GLN A 106 6.65 6.63 0.61
C GLN A 106 5.94 7.33 1.78
N ILE A 107 5.61 6.61 2.86
CA ILE A 107 5.02 7.19 4.09
C ILE A 107 5.94 8.28 4.69
N ARG A 108 7.26 8.03 4.72
CA ARG A 108 8.26 9.00 5.21
C ARG A 108 8.30 10.25 4.34
N GLU A 109 8.34 10.08 3.02
CA GLU A 109 8.35 11.18 2.05
C GLU A 109 7.08 12.03 2.12
N ARG A 110 5.95 11.43 2.50
CA ARG A 110 4.69 12.12 2.79
C ARG A 110 4.62 12.76 4.18
N ARG A 111 5.68 12.64 5.00
CA ARG A 111 5.73 13.13 6.40
C ARG A 111 4.56 12.63 7.25
N ALA A 112 4.12 11.40 7.02
CA ALA A 112 3.00 10.79 7.72
C ALA A 112 3.42 9.92 8.92
N LEU A 113 4.71 9.58 9.03
CA LEU A 113 5.21 8.65 10.05
C LEU A 113 4.90 9.11 11.49
N ASP A 114 5.10 10.39 11.79
CA ASP A 114 4.86 10.93 13.14
C ASP A 114 3.37 11.00 13.47
N ASP A 115 2.51 11.20 12.46
CA ASP A 115 1.06 11.15 12.65
C ASP A 115 0.61 9.73 12.94
N ILE A 116 1.14 8.73 12.22
CA ILE A 116 0.84 7.32 12.46
C ILE A 116 1.25 6.92 13.88
N LYS A 117 2.47 7.28 14.29
CA LYS A 117 2.99 6.97 15.63
C LYS A 117 2.16 7.63 16.73
N ALA A 118 1.66 8.84 16.47
CA ALA A 118 0.83 9.57 17.40
C ALA A 118 -0.66 9.24 17.29
N GLY A 119 -1.10 8.28 16.49
CA GLY A 119 -2.52 7.92 16.34
C GLY A 119 -3.38 8.93 15.56
N ARG A 120 -2.75 9.92 14.91
CA ARG A 120 -3.39 10.94 14.04
C ARG A 120 -3.67 10.38 12.64
N ILE A 121 -4.48 9.33 12.58
CA ILE A 121 -4.61 8.50 11.37
C ILE A 121 -5.33 9.20 10.23
N GLN A 122 -6.30 10.07 10.53
CA GLN A 122 -6.95 10.87 9.50
C GLN A 122 -5.94 11.78 8.77
N GLN A 123 -5.00 12.39 9.51
CA GLN A 123 -3.94 13.21 8.94
C GLN A 123 -2.95 12.36 8.13
N ALA A 124 -2.59 11.17 8.63
CA ALA A 124 -1.73 10.25 7.91
C ALA A 124 -2.35 9.78 6.57
N ILE A 125 -3.63 9.42 6.56
CA ILE A 125 -4.39 9.05 5.35
C ILE A 125 -4.39 10.22 4.36
N ALA A 126 -4.75 11.42 4.83
CA ALA A 126 -4.80 12.60 3.97
C ALA A 126 -3.43 12.94 3.34
N LYS A 127 -2.33 12.81 4.10
CA LYS A 127 -0.97 13.01 3.59
C LYS A 127 -0.58 12.00 2.53
N CYS A 128 -1.13 10.80 2.59
CA CYS A 128 -0.80 9.67 1.74
C CYS A 128 -1.76 9.46 0.55
N SER A 129 -2.82 10.27 0.42
CA SER A 129 -3.89 10.07 -0.56
C SER A 129 -3.41 10.12 -2.02
N ASN A 130 -2.35 10.87 -2.30
CA ASN A 130 -1.74 10.97 -3.63
C ASN A 130 -0.75 9.83 -3.95
N ILE A 131 -0.61 8.84 -3.06
CA ILE A 131 0.18 7.63 -3.29
C ILE A 131 -0.76 6.46 -3.54
N TRP A 132 -1.77 6.29 -2.68
CA TRP A 132 -2.74 5.20 -2.76
C TRP A 132 -4.09 5.71 -3.21
N ALA A 133 -4.53 5.28 -4.39
CA ALA A 133 -5.76 5.77 -5.01
C ALA A 133 -7.02 5.37 -4.22
N SER A 134 -6.93 4.32 -3.40
CA SER A 134 -7.99 3.90 -2.50
C SER A 134 -8.20 4.83 -1.31
N PHE A 135 -7.24 5.68 -0.95
CA PHE A 135 -7.40 6.65 0.13
C PHE A 135 -8.21 7.88 -0.31
N PRO A 136 -9.09 8.42 0.55
CA PRO A 136 -9.86 9.62 0.23
C PRO A 136 -8.98 10.87 0.12
N GLY A 137 -9.42 11.85 -0.67
CA GLY A 137 -8.73 13.14 -0.82
C GLY A 137 -7.71 13.21 -1.95
N ASN A 138 -7.80 12.31 -2.94
CA ASN A 138 -7.02 12.37 -4.18
C ASN A 138 -7.89 12.80 -5.38
N THR A 139 -7.26 13.09 -6.52
CA THR A 139 -7.93 13.59 -7.73
C THR A 139 -7.94 12.57 -8.87
N TYR A 140 -7.76 11.27 -8.58
CA TYR A 140 -7.66 10.25 -9.63
C TYR A 140 -9.00 9.90 -10.30
N GLY A 141 -10.12 10.43 -9.80
CA GLY A 141 -11.45 10.13 -10.32
C GLY A 141 -11.85 8.66 -10.17
N GLN A 142 -11.17 7.94 -9.27
CA GLN A 142 -11.51 6.58 -8.87
C GLN A 142 -12.51 6.60 -7.71
N ASN A 143 -12.94 5.44 -7.22
CA ASN A 143 -13.86 5.30 -6.09
C ASN A 143 -13.08 5.01 -4.79
N PRO A 144 -12.45 6.01 -4.15
CA PRO A 144 -11.72 5.78 -2.91
C PRO A 144 -12.66 5.30 -1.80
N HIS A 145 -12.10 4.63 -0.80
CA HIS A 145 -12.83 4.30 0.40
C HIS A 145 -13.26 5.55 1.15
N ARG A 146 -14.42 5.44 1.82
CA ARG A 146 -14.85 6.43 2.78
C ARG A 146 -13.90 6.41 3.99
N LEU A 147 -13.60 7.59 4.53
CA LEU A 147 -12.68 7.74 5.65
C LEU A 147 -13.13 6.94 6.88
N ASP A 148 -14.43 6.95 7.19
CA ASP A 148 -15.03 6.20 8.31
C ASP A 148 -14.72 4.70 8.25
N LYS A 149 -14.81 4.10 7.06
CA LYS A 149 -14.46 2.69 6.83
C LYS A 149 -12.98 2.41 7.18
N LEU A 150 -12.07 3.30 6.79
CA LEU A 150 -10.64 3.15 7.08
C LEU A 150 -10.33 3.32 8.57
N ILE A 151 -11.00 4.27 9.23
CA ILE A 151 -10.86 4.48 10.68
C ILE A 151 -11.41 3.29 11.47
N ASN A 152 -12.55 2.74 11.07
CA ASN A 152 -13.10 1.54 11.73
C ASN A 152 -12.15 0.35 11.59
N HIS A 153 -11.60 0.13 10.39
CA HIS A 153 -10.63 -0.95 10.19
C HIS A 153 -9.32 -0.72 10.98
N TRP A 154 -8.86 0.53 11.11
CA TRP A 154 -7.73 0.86 11.97
C TRP A 154 -7.96 0.44 13.43
N VAL A 155 -9.16 0.68 13.96
CA VAL A 155 -9.54 0.26 15.32
C VAL A 155 -9.62 -1.27 15.43
N GLU A 156 -10.16 -1.97 14.42
CA GLU A 156 -10.20 -3.44 14.36
C GLU A 156 -8.80 -4.08 14.40
N LEU A 157 -7.78 -3.41 13.84
CA LEU A 157 -6.38 -3.83 13.93
C LEU A 157 -5.79 -3.69 15.36
N GLY A 158 -6.60 -3.31 16.34
CA GLY A 158 -6.21 -3.13 17.75
C GLY A 158 -5.37 -1.89 17.98
N ALA A 159 -5.49 -0.89 17.10
CA ALA A 159 -4.77 0.36 17.22
C ALA A 159 -5.55 1.41 18.02
N LYS A 160 -4.82 2.33 18.65
CA LYS A 160 -5.42 3.48 19.35
C LYS A 160 -5.52 4.67 18.39
N LEU A 161 -6.60 5.44 18.52
CA LEU A 161 -6.71 6.78 17.97
C LEU A 161 -6.18 7.78 19.01
N ALA A 162 -5.65 8.92 18.54
CA ALA A 162 -5.34 10.06 19.39
C ALA A 162 -6.57 10.91 19.69
#